data_AF-A0ABD4RPS0-F1
#
_entry.id   AF-A0ABD4RPS0-F1
#
_cell.length_a   1.000
_cell.length_b   1.000
_cell.length_c   1.000
_cell.angle_alpha   90.00
_cell.angle_beta   90.00
_cell.angle_gamma   90.00
#
_symmetry.space_group_name_H-M   'P 1'
#
loop_
_entity.id
_entity.type
_entity.pdbx_description
1 polymer ?
#
loop_
_entity_poly.entity_id
_entity_poly.type
_entity_poly.pdbx_seq_one_letter_code
_entity_poly.pdbx_strand_id
1 'polypeptide(L)' 'MYMGKMDMCTHILTAYIGDSYDYCDFIDTQLNDFILKYGENVVESCLHQVMILISRYN' A
#
# COMPACT_ATOMS: atom_id res chain seq x y z
N MET A 1 1.14 9.39 -16.53
CA MET A 1 1.07 7.92 -16.34
C MET A 1 1.46 7.49 -14.93
N TYR A 2 2.49 8.08 -14.31
CA TYR A 2 2.93 7.75 -12.94
C TYR A 2 1.88 8.07 -11.85
N MET A 3 1.26 9.27 -11.93
CA MET A 3 0.24 9.72 -10.97
C MET A 3 -0.94 8.74 -10.86
N GLY A 4 -1.48 8.27 -11.99
CA GLY A 4 -2.64 7.35 -11.99
C GLY A 4 -2.33 5.95 -11.43
N LYS A 5 -1.08 5.47 -11.56
CA LYS A 5 -0.67 4.21 -10.91
C LYS A 5 -0.55 4.36 -9.40
N MET A 6 -0.05 5.51 -8.95
CA MET A 6 0.09 5.83 -7.53
C MET A 6 -1.28 6.01 -6.88
N ASP A 7 -2.19 6.80 -7.48
CA ASP A 7 -3.55 7.00 -6.98
C ASP A 7 -4.31 5.67 -6.86
N MET A 8 -4.19 4.80 -7.87
CA MET A 8 -4.85 3.49 -7.86
C MET A 8 -4.25 2.55 -6.81
N CYS A 9 -2.92 2.56 -6.65
CA CYS A 9 -2.24 1.76 -5.64
C CYS A 9 -2.65 2.18 -4.22
N THR A 10 -2.60 3.48 -3.91
CA THR A 10 -3.04 4.02 -2.62
C THR A 10 -4.52 3.73 -2.34
N HIS A 11 -5.41 3.89 -3.34
CA HIS A 11 -6.83 3.61 -3.15
C HIS A 11 -7.10 2.15 -2.80
N ILE A 12 -6.41 1.23 -3.48
CA ILE A 12 -6.54 -0.20 -3.18
C ILE A 12 -5.94 -0.50 -1.79
N LEU A 13 -4.73 -0.04 -1.50
CA LEU A 13 -4.07 -0.31 -0.21
C LEU A 13 -4.89 0.20 0.98
N THR A 14 -5.42 1.42 0.90
CA THR A 14 -6.27 1.99 1.97
C THR A 14 -7.62 1.28 2.14
N ALA A 15 -8.07 0.51 1.14
CA ALA A 15 -9.28 -0.30 1.25
C ALA A 15 -9.01 -1.69 1.88
N TYR A 16 -7.80 -2.23 1.71
CA TYR A 16 -7.40 -3.53 2.25
C TYR A 16 -6.71 -3.43 3.61
N ILE A 17 -6.10 -2.29 3.92
CA ILE A 17 -5.29 -2.10 5.11
C ILE A 17 -6.00 -1.11 6.05
N GLY A 18 -6.76 -1.65 6.99
CA GLY A 18 -7.47 -0.87 8.01
C GLY A 18 -6.62 -0.63 9.27
N ASP A 19 -5.74 -1.59 9.60
CA ASP A 19 -4.90 -1.53 10.79
C ASP A 19 -3.51 -2.14 10.55
N SER A 20 -2.70 -2.22 11.63
CA SER A 20 -1.34 -2.75 11.56
C SER A 20 -1.27 -4.26 11.28
N TYR A 21 -2.32 -5.03 11.62
CA TYR A 21 -2.37 -6.45 11.31
C TYR A 21 -2.63 -6.68 9.83
N ASP A 22 -3.60 -5.95 9.27
CA ASP A 22 -3.86 -5.97 7.83
C ASP A 22 -2.63 -5.54 7.03
N TYR A 23 -1.86 -4.58 7.57
CA TYR A 23 -0.64 -4.10 6.91
C TYR A 23 0.38 -5.22 6.81
N CYS A 24 0.64 -5.93 7.91
CA CYS A 24 1.55 -7.07 7.93
C CYS A 24 1.06 -8.21 7.02
N ASP A 25 -0.23 -8.53 7.06
CA ASP A 25 -0.82 -9.57 6.20
C ASP A 25 -0.67 -9.23 4.71
N PHE A 26 -0.88 -7.97 4.33
CA PHE A 26 -0.66 -7.51 2.97
C PHE A 26 0.80 -7.70 2.53
N ILE A 27 1.76 -7.35 3.41
CA ILE A 27 3.19 -7.51 3.12
C ILE A 27 3.54 -8.98 2.86
N ASP A 28 3.02 -9.89 3.69
CA ASP A 28 3.35 -11.31 3.61
C ASP A 28 2.68 -12.01 2.42
N THR A 29 1.52 -11.52 1.97
CA THR A 29 0.68 -12.22 0.97
C THR A 29 0.71 -11.59 -0.42
N GLN A 30 0.67 -10.26 -0.52
CA GLN A 30 0.33 -9.54 -1.76
C GLN A 30 1.40 -8.58 -2.25
N LEU A 31 2.44 -8.30 -1.44
CA LEU A 31 3.48 -7.31 -1.76
C LEU A 31 4.13 -7.55 -3.13
N ASN A 32 4.55 -8.79 -3.41
CA ASN A 32 5.26 -9.12 -4.64
C ASN A 32 4.40 -8.90 -5.89
N ASP A 33 3.11 -9.25 -5.81
CA ASP A 33 2.16 -9.05 -6.92
C ASP A 33 1.93 -7.56 -7.20
N PHE A 34 1.89 -6.73 -6.14
CA PHE A 34 1.77 -5.29 -6.28
C PHE A 34 3.04 -4.67 -6.86
N ILE A 35 4.23 -5.12 -6.43
CA ILE A 35 5.51 -4.65 -6.98
C ILE A 35 5.58 -4.98 -8.48
N LEU A 36 5.20 -6.20 -8.89
CA LEU A 36 5.15 -6.60 -10.30
C LEU A 36 4.18 -5.73 -11.12
N LYS A 37 3.03 -5.36 -10.56
CA LYS A 37 1.98 -4.61 -11.26
C LYS A 37 2.24 -3.10 -11.34
N TYR A 38 2.67 -2.49 -10.25
CA TYR A 38 2.75 -1.04 -10.10
C TYR A 38 4.19 -0.51 -10.10
N GLY A 39 5.17 -1.36 -9.79
CA GLY A 39 6.58 -1.01 -9.65
C GLY A 39 6.96 -0.73 -8.19
N GLU A 40 8.15 -1.17 -7.80
CA GLU A 40 8.67 -1.11 -6.43
C GLU A 40 8.57 0.29 -5.81
N ASN A 41 9.12 1.31 -6.47
CA ASN A 41 9.12 2.69 -5.98
C ASN A 41 7.69 3.24 -5.72
N VAL A 42 6.71 2.82 -6.51
CA VAL A 42 5.31 3.25 -6.35
C VAL A 42 4.72 2.57 -5.12
N VAL A 43 4.89 1.25 -5.02
CA VAL A 43 4.35 0.45 -3.91
C VAL A 43 4.95 0.86 -2.58
N GLU A 44 6.27 1.06 -2.52
CA GLU A 44 6.96 1.55 -1.32
C GLU A 44 6.39 2.91 -0.86
N SER A 45 6.26 3.86 -1.79
CA SER A 45 5.72 5.19 -1.48
C SER A 45 4.28 5.12 -0.96
N CYS A 46 3.44 4.24 -1.54
CA CYS A 46 2.05 4.10 -1.12
C CYS A 46 1.93 3.40 0.24
N LEU A 47 2.72 2.34 0.49
CA LEU A 47 2.77 1.66 1.79
C LEU A 47 3.25 2.61 2.89
N HIS A 48 4.24 3.45 2.63
CA HIS A 48 4.70 4.46 3.58
C HIS A 48 3.57 5.42 3.97
N GLN A 49 2.78 5.90 3.00
CA GLN A 49 1.64 6.77 3.27
C GLN A 49 0.56 6.07 4.10
N VAL A 50 0.26 4.81 3.78
CA VAL A 50 -0.73 3.99 4.50
C VAL A 50 -0.28 3.74 5.95
N MET A 51 1.00 3.42 6.16
CA MET A 51 1.57 3.21 7.48
C MET A 51 1.48 4.48 8.35
N ILE A 52 1.79 5.66 7.78
CA ILE A 52 1.60 6.95 8.46
C ILE A 52 0.14 7.12 8.85
N LEU A 53 -0.80 6.78 7.96
CA LEU A 53 -2.23 6.95 8.21
C LEU A 53 -2.69 6.08 9.38
N ILE A 54 -2.40 4.78 9.36
CA ILE A 54 -2.77 3.82 10.40
C ILE A 54 -2.17 4.21 11.74
N SER A 55 -0.90 4.63 11.75
CA SER A 55 -0.20 5.05 12.97
C SER A 55 -0.76 6.33 13.62
N ARG A 56 -1.64 7.07 12.93
CA ARG A 56 -2.34 8.24 13.51
C ARG A 56 -3.67 7.86 14.17
N TYR A 57 -4.23 6.71 13.80
CA TYR A 57 -5.55 6.25 14.25
C TYR A 57 -5.49 5.05 15.20
N ASN A 58 -4.36 4.35 15.27
CA ASN A 58 -3.98 3.42 16.35
C ASN A 58 -3.29 4.15 17.51
#